data_AF-A0A5J5DYA8-F1
#
_entry.id   AF-A0A5J5DYA8-F1
#
_cell.length_a   1.000
_cell.length_b   1.000
_cell.length_c   1.000
_cell.angle_alpha   90.00
_cell.angle_beta   90.00
_cell.angle_gamma   90.00
#
_symmetry.space_group_name_H-M   'P 1'
#
loop_
_entity.id
_entity.type
_entity.pdbx_description
1 polymer ?
#
loop_
_entity_poly.entity_id
_entity_poly.type
_entity_poly.pdbx_seq_one_letter_code
_entity_poly.pdbx_strand_id
1 'polypeptide(L)'
;MTGEQLSAFLSEPRFSVYRNYVTERYQKLEQSDVERYATELYRWNVSASAMVMAHISYVEVFVRNSIDRVIRKWLAAQNVSGFSDWVGARPVDPIGRIRSLVNTADRDYLEAARINALNRQKQWRSEQRHPRHGDRANRDDVFAQLTFGTWDGMLSRSMNDTELMEVLMGGVSCY
;
A
#
# COMPACT_ATOMS: atom_id res chain seq x y z
N MET A 1 -23.23 -0.85 20.98
CA MET A 1 -22.82 0.49 21.45
C MET A 1 -23.76 1.50 20.83
N THR A 2 -24.50 2.26 21.65
CA THR A 2 -25.44 3.29 21.17
C THR A 2 -24.70 4.55 20.71
N GLY A 3 -25.38 5.49 20.05
CA GLY A 3 -24.75 6.74 19.59
C GLY A 3 -24.17 7.59 20.73
N GLU A 4 -24.91 7.78 21.82
CA GLU A 4 -24.46 8.48 23.03
C GLU A 4 -23.22 7.87 23.68
N GLN A 5 -23.08 6.53 23.66
CA GLN A 5 -21.89 5.88 24.20
C GLN A 5 -20.65 6.13 23.34
N LEU A 6 -20.83 6.39 22.05
CA LEU A 6 -19.73 6.53 21.08
C LEU A 6 -19.10 7.94 21.16
N SER A 7 -19.93 8.98 21.28
CA SER A 7 -19.45 10.38 21.39
C SER A 7 -18.58 10.59 22.64
N ALA A 8 -18.88 9.91 23.75
CA ALA A 8 -18.09 10.00 24.99
C ALA A 8 -16.64 9.53 24.85
N PHE A 9 -16.32 8.69 23.85
CA PHE A 9 -14.96 8.20 23.59
C PHE A 9 -14.28 8.87 22.38
N LEU A 10 -14.99 9.75 21.66
CA LEU A 10 -14.40 10.49 20.54
C LEU A 10 -13.66 11.72 21.06
N SER A 11 -12.46 11.95 20.53
CA SER A 11 -11.75 13.18 20.84
C SER A 11 -12.51 14.38 20.28
N GLU A 12 -12.64 15.42 21.11
CA GLU A 12 -13.34 16.66 20.79
C GLU A 12 -12.93 17.26 19.42
N PRO A 13 -11.64 17.31 19.03
CA PRO A 13 -11.24 17.84 17.73
C PRO A 13 -11.73 17.01 16.53
N ARG A 14 -11.91 15.70 16.68
CA ARG A 14 -12.41 14.85 15.60
C ARG A 14 -13.92 14.96 15.48
N PHE A 15 -14.63 15.05 16.61
CA PHE A 15 -16.08 15.06 16.62
C PHE A 15 -16.68 16.45 16.32
N SER A 16 -15.99 17.53 16.69
CA SER A 16 -16.42 18.91 16.42
C SER A 16 -16.64 19.19 14.93
N VAL A 17 -15.86 18.58 14.04
CA VAL A 17 -16.04 18.71 12.58
C VAL A 17 -17.45 18.29 12.14
N TYR A 18 -17.99 17.22 12.72
CA TYR A 18 -19.33 16.71 12.39
C TYR A 18 -20.42 17.58 13.01
N ARG A 19 -20.23 18.05 14.26
CA ARG A 19 -21.19 18.96 14.91
C ARG A 19 -21.27 20.31 14.21
N ASN A 20 -20.14 20.88 13.82
CA ASN A 20 -20.08 22.13 13.06
C ASN A 20 -20.81 21.97 11.73
N TYR A 21 -20.53 20.88 10.99
CA TYR A 21 -21.23 20.59 9.73
C TYR A 21 -22.76 20.50 9.92
N VAL A 22 -23.24 19.79 10.93
CA VAL A 22 -24.69 19.67 11.21
C VAL A 22 -25.30 21.01 11.58
N THR A 23 -24.64 21.79 12.43
CA THR A 23 -25.12 23.09 12.92
C THR A 23 -25.20 24.12 11.80
N GLU A 24 -24.18 24.16 10.93
CA GLU A 24 -24.15 25.05 9.76
C GLU A 24 -25.20 24.64 8.72
N ARG A 25 -25.38 23.33 8.51
CA ARG A 25 -26.27 22.79 7.47
C ARG A 25 -27.75 22.83 7.84
N TYR A 26 -28.07 22.65 9.12
CA TYR A 26 -29.43 22.57 9.65
C TYR A 26 -29.63 23.61 10.75
N GLN A 27 -30.25 24.73 10.39
CA GLN A 27 -30.57 25.80 11.33
C GLN A 27 -31.70 25.37 12.27
N LYS A 28 -31.64 25.81 13.54
CA LYS A 28 -32.66 25.61 14.59
C LYS A 28 -32.91 24.16 15.02
N LEU A 29 -31.87 23.34 15.08
CA LEU A 29 -31.93 22.06 15.78
C LEU A 29 -31.67 22.24 17.28
N GLU A 30 -32.37 21.45 18.09
CA GLU A 30 -32.03 21.28 19.50
C GLU A 30 -30.67 20.59 19.63
N GLN A 31 -29.96 20.85 20.73
CA GLN A 31 -28.61 20.31 20.93
C GLN A 31 -28.56 18.78 20.88
N SER A 32 -29.59 18.10 21.40
CA SER A 32 -29.70 16.64 21.36
C SER A 32 -29.81 16.09 19.93
N ASP A 33 -30.50 16.80 19.03
CA ASP A 33 -30.59 16.43 17.62
C ASP A 33 -29.26 16.67 16.90
N VAL A 34 -28.56 17.77 17.20
CA VAL A 34 -27.21 18.02 16.66
C VAL A 34 -26.26 16.88 17.02
N GLU A 35 -26.24 16.47 18.28
CA GLU A 35 -25.41 15.37 18.78
C GLU A 35 -25.78 14.02 18.13
N ARG A 36 -27.09 13.74 17.96
CA ARG A 36 -27.56 12.54 17.25
C ARG A 36 -27.05 12.51 15.81
N TYR A 37 -27.29 13.57 15.03
CA TYR A 37 -26.91 13.60 13.62
C TYR A 37 -25.39 13.62 13.42
N ALA A 38 -24.65 14.33 14.28
CA ALA A 38 -23.18 14.32 14.21
C ALA A 38 -22.62 12.91 14.47
N THR A 39 -23.23 12.17 15.40
CA THR A 39 -22.87 10.77 15.67
C THR A 39 -23.22 9.85 14.49
N GLU A 40 -24.39 10.02 13.88
CA GLU A 40 -24.77 9.26 12.69
C GLU A 40 -23.83 9.53 11.51
N LEU A 41 -23.45 10.79 11.28
CA LEU A 41 -22.51 11.17 10.23
C LEU A 41 -21.11 10.62 10.50
N TYR A 42 -20.65 10.64 11.76
CA TYR A 42 -19.39 10.00 12.15
C TYR A 42 -19.42 8.49 11.86
N ARG A 43 -20.50 7.79 12.26
CA ARG A 43 -20.67 6.35 12.00
C ARG A 43 -20.70 6.05 10.50
N TRP A 44 -21.37 6.90 9.72
CA TRP A 44 -21.37 6.79 8.27
C TRP A 44 -19.96 6.93 7.69
N ASN A 45 -19.18 7.93 8.12
CA ASN A 45 -17.80 8.10 7.65
C ASN A 45 -16.94 6.88 7.99
N VAL A 46 -17.02 6.36 9.23
CA VAL A 46 -16.31 5.14 9.62
C VAL A 46 -16.70 3.97 8.72
N SER A 47 -18.00 3.80 8.45
CA SER A 47 -18.47 2.73 7.57
C SER A 47 -17.99 2.89 6.12
N ALA A 48 -18.04 4.11 5.58
CA ALA A 48 -17.55 4.41 4.23
C ALA A 48 -16.04 4.18 4.13
N SER A 49 -15.27 4.65 5.12
CA SER A 49 -13.82 4.45 5.21
C SER A 49 -13.47 2.96 5.28
N ALA A 50 -14.18 2.18 6.09
CA ALA A 50 -13.97 0.73 6.19
C ALA A 50 -14.20 0.02 4.85
N MET A 51 -15.24 0.40 4.11
CA MET A 51 -15.49 -0.13 2.77
C MET A 51 -14.36 0.20 1.80
N VAL A 52 -13.85 1.44 1.81
CA VAL A 52 -12.72 1.84 0.97
C VAL A 52 -11.45 1.08 1.35
N MET A 53 -11.15 0.95 2.64
CA MET A 53 -9.97 0.20 3.13
C MET A 53 -9.98 -1.25 2.66
N ALA A 54 -11.15 -1.91 2.63
CA ALA A 54 -11.27 -3.26 2.09
C ALA A 54 -10.90 -3.34 0.60
N HIS A 55 -11.25 -2.33 -0.20
CA HIS A 55 -10.94 -2.29 -1.62
C HIS A 55 -9.48 -1.92 -1.90
N ILE A 56 -8.87 -1.07 -1.07
CA ILE A 56 -7.45 -0.68 -1.19
C ILE A 56 -6.55 -1.91 -1.18
N SER A 57 -6.82 -2.90 -0.33
CA SER A 57 -6.03 -4.14 -0.28
C SER A 57 -6.05 -4.91 -1.60
N TYR A 58 -7.19 -4.96 -2.31
CA TYR A 58 -7.26 -5.59 -3.63
C TYR A 58 -6.50 -4.78 -4.69
N VAL A 59 -6.70 -3.46 -4.70
CA VAL A 59 -5.98 -2.56 -5.61
C VAL A 59 -4.48 -2.70 -5.44
N GLU A 60 -3.98 -2.77 -4.20
CA GLU A 60 -2.56 -2.95 -3.92
C GLU A 60 -2.02 -4.24 -4.55
N VAL A 61 -2.71 -5.37 -4.38
CA VAL A 61 -2.32 -6.64 -5.00
C VAL A 61 -2.32 -6.55 -6.52
N PHE A 62 -3.34 -5.92 -7.11
CA PHE A 62 -3.45 -5.79 -8.57
C PHE A 62 -2.36 -4.90 -9.16
N VAL A 63 -2.12 -3.73 -8.58
CA VAL A 63 -1.07 -2.80 -9.03
C VAL A 63 0.29 -3.44 -8.88
N ARG A 64 0.59 -4.00 -7.71
CA ARG A 64 1.83 -4.71 -7.44
C ARG A 64 2.09 -5.80 -8.48
N ASN A 65 1.15 -6.71 -8.68
CA ASN A 65 1.30 -7.83 -9.62
C ASN A 65 1.43 -7.36 -11.08
N SER A 66 0.75 -6.27 -11.45
CA SER A 66 0.84 -5.69 -12.79
C SER A 66 2.23 -5.10 -13.05
N ILE A 67 2.76 -4.32 -12.10
CA ILE A 67 4.13 -3.77 -12.15
C ILE A 67 5.15 -4.90 -12.27
N ASP A 68 5.02 -5.95 -11.45
CA ASP A 68 5.94 -7.09 -11.50
C ASP A 68 5.96 -7.78 -12.86
N ARG A 69 4.78 -8.01 -13.44
CA ARG A 69 4.66 -8.62 -14.77
C ARG A 69 5.35 -7.76 -15.84
N VAL A 70 5.18 -6.45 -15.78
CA VAL A 70 5.79 -5.51 -16.73
C VAL A 70 7.32 -5.50 -16.57
N ILE A 71 7.82 -5.39 -15.33
CA ILE A 71 9.27 -5.40 -15.06
C ILE A 71 9.90 -6.73 -15.51
N ARG A 72 9.28 -7.87 -15.18
CA ARG A 72 9.79 -9.19 -15.61
C ARG A 72 9.81 -9.35 -17.12
N LYS A 73 8.78 -8.84 -17.82
CA LYS A 73 8.74 -8.86 -19.29
C LYS A 73 9.86 -8.00 -19.88
N TRP A 74 10.08 -6.82 -19.32
CA TRP A 74 11.18 -5.95 -19.74
C TRP A 74 12.54 -6.60 -19.48
N LEU A 75 12.76 -7.19 -18.31
CA LEU A 75 13.99 -7.92 -17.97
C LEU A 75 14.29 -9.04 -18.95
N ALA A 76 13.27 -9.85 -19.28
CA ALA A 76 13.43 -10.94 -20.25
C ALA A 76 13.86 -10.45 -21.64
N ALA A 77 13.50 -9.22 -22.01
CA ALA A 77 13.89 -8.61 -23.29
C ALA A 77 15.33 -8.06 -23.31
N GLN A 78 15.96 -7.85 -22.14
CA GLN A 78 17.31 -7.27 -22.08
C GLN A 78 18.42 -8.25 -22.48
N ASN A 79 18.11 -9.53 -22.70
CA ASN A 79 19.08 -10.59 -23.07
C ASN A 79 20.31 -10.68 -22.13
N VAL A 80 20.15 -10.29 -20.86
CA VAL A 80 21.22 -10.34 -19.86
C VAL A 80 21.29 -11.74 -19.26
N SER A 81 22.40 -12.45 -19.48
CA SER A 81 22.58 -13.79 -18.95
C SER A 81 22.66 -13.78 -17.41
N GLY A 82 21.87 -14.65 -16.76
CA GLY A 82 21.93 -14.83 -15.30
C GLY A 82 20.93 -14.02 -14.49
N PHE A 83 20.08 -13.21 -15.13
CA PHE A 83 19.10 -12.38 -14.46
C PHE A 83 17.67 -12.67 -14.94
N SER A 84 16.86 -13.27 -14.07
CA SER A 84 15.45 -13.58 -14.34
C SER A 84 14.47 -12.85 -13.41
N ASP A 85 14.97 -12.13 -12.40
CA ASP A 85 14.13 -11.46 -11.41
C ASP A 85 14.81 -10.22 -10.82
N TRP A 86 14.00 -9.18 -10.58
CA TRP A 86 14.44 -7.89 -10.02
C TRP A 86 14.34 -7.83 -8.48
N VAL A 87 13.53 -8.69 -7.87
CA VAL A 87 13.37 -8.76 -6.40
C VAL A 87 14.56 -9.48 -5.76
N GLY A 88 15.04 -10.55 -6.40
CA GLY A 88 16.17 -11.36 -5.91
C GLY A 88 17.57 -10.93 -6.37
N ALA A 89 17.68 -10.05 -7.38
CA ALA A 89 18.96 -9.70 -7.99
C ALA A 89 19.88 -8.85 -7.11
N ARG A 90 21.19 -9.12 -7.20
CA ARG A 90 22.25 -8.36 -6.53
C ARG A 90 22.57 -7.04 -7.27
N PRO A 91 23.21 -6.05 -6.62
CA PRO A 91 23.29 -4.66 -7.10
C PRO A 91 24.06 -4.38 -8.41
N VAL A 92 24.65 -5.37 -9.07
CA VAL A 92 25.76 -5.15 -10.04
C VAL A 92 25.35 -5.22 -11.51
N ASP A 93 24.10 -4.89 -11.85
CA ASP A 93 23.47 -5.26 -13.13
C ASP A 93 22.51 -4.16 -13.64
N PRO A 94 22.04 -4.12 -14.92
CA PRO A 94 20.91 -3.36 -15.47
C PRO A 94 19.70 -3.14 -14.54
N ILE A 95 19.52 -4.02 -13.56
CA ILE A 95 18.56 -3.93 -12.45
C ILE A 95 18.83 -2.75 -11.50
N GLY A 96 20.04 -2.18 -11.52
CA GLY A 96 20.46 -1.06 -10.68
C GLY A 96 19.51 0.15 -10.79
N ARG A 97 18.95 0.41 -11.98
CA ARG A 97 18.02 1.52 -12.21
C ARG A 97 16.64 1.28 -11.60
N ILE A 98 16.09 0.06 -11.73
CA ILE A 98 14.85 -0.34 -11.06
C ILE A 98 15.06 -0.33 -9.54
N ARG A 99 16.22 -0.82 -9.07
CA ARG A 99 16.57 -0.76 -7.65
C ARG A 99 16.73 0.67 -7.16
N SER A 100 17.29 1.59 -7.92
CA SER A 100 17.37 3.02 -7.53
C SER A 100 16.03 3.75 -7.58
N LEU A 101 15.04 3.21 -8.29
CA LEU A 101 13.67 3.71 -8.19
C LEU A 101 12.95 3.15 -6.97
N VAL A 102 13.21 1.90 -6.59
CA VAL A 102 12.56 1.28 -5.43
C VAL A 102 13.22 1.75 -4.14
N ASN A 103 14.55 1.68 -4.10
CA ASN A 103 15.40 2.13 -3.01
C ASN A 103 15.70 3.61 -3.16
N THR A 104 15.87 4.28 -2.03
CA THR A 104 16.32 5.66 -1.96
C THR A 104 17.68 5.72 -1.27
N ALA A 105 18.35 6.86 -1.33
CA ALA A 105 19.64 7.05 -0.64
C ALA A 105 19.54 6.79 0.87
N ASP A 106 18.37 7.07 1.46
CA ASP A 106 18.05 6.90 2.87
C ASP A 106 17.44 5.53 3.21
N ARG A 107 16.95 4.77 2.22
CA ARG A 107 16.19 3.54 2.49
C ARG A 107 16.28 2.47 1.40
N ASP A 108 16.76 1.28 1.76
CA ASP A 108 16.68 0.07 0.94
C ASP A 108 15.36 -0.67 1.20
N TYR A 109 14.35 -0.39 0.38
CA TYR A 109 13.03 -1.00 0.50
C TYR A 109 13.04 -2.49 0.17
N LEU A 110 13.91 -2.94 -0.74
CA LEU A 110 14.04 -4.36 -1.09
C LEU A 110 14.65 -5.15 0.07
N GLU A 111 15.65 -4.60 0.74
CA GLU A 111 16.23 -5.25 1.93
C GLU A 111 15.24 -5.23 3.11
N ALA A 112 14.53 -4.13 3.33
CA ALA A 112 13.47 -4.08 4.33
C ALA A 112 12.37 -5.12 4.07
N ALA A 113 11.97 -5.27 2.81
CA ALA A 113 11.03 -6.30 2.36
C ALA A 113 11.57 -7.72 2.63
N ARG A 114 12.85 -7.95 2.37
CA ARG A 114 13.51 -9.24 2.64
C ARG A 114 13.51 -9.57 4.14
N ILE A 115 13.88 -8.60 4.97
CA ILE A 115 13.88 -8.74 6.44
C ILE A 115 12.47 -9.06 6.94
N ASN A 116 11.45 -8.36 6.43
CA ASN A 116 10.05 -8.60 6.79
C ASN A 116 9.59 -10.01 6.41
N ALA A 117 9.93 -10.49 5.21
CA ALA A 117 9.62 -11.85 4.77
C ALA A 117 10.29 -12.91 5.66
N LEU A 118 11.55 -12.69 6.05
CA LEU A 118 12.25 -13.57 6.98
C LEU A 118 11.64 -13.55 8.39
N ASN A 119 11.13 -12.40 8.84
CA ASN A 119 10.41 -12.32 10.12
C ASN A 119 9.07 -13.07 10.07
N ARG A 120 8.33 -12.98 8.96
CA ARG A 120 7.13 -13.81 8.73
C ARG A 120 7.48 -15.28 8.75
N GLN A 121 8.58 -15.68 8.12
CA GLN A 121 9.05 -17.06 8.17
C GLN A 121 9.35 -17.55 9.59
N LYS A 122 9.94 -16.70 10.45
CA LYS A 122 10.14 -17.05 11.88
C LYS A 122 8.80 -17.33 12.56
N GLN A 123 7.78 -16.51 12.28
CA GLN A 123 6.42 -16.71 12.81
C GLN A 123 5.82 -18.05 12.33
N TRP A 124 5.95 -18.37 11.03
CA TRP A 124 5.45 -19.64 10.48
C TRP A 124 6.08 -20.85 11.16
N ARG A 125 7.36 -20.74 11.56
CA ARG A 125 8.08 -21.79 12.28
C ARG A 125 7.71 -21.90 13.76
N SER A 126 7.30 -20.81 14.40
CA SER A 126 6.86 -20.84 15.80
C SER A 126 5.44 -21.40 15.96
N GLU A 127 4.62 -21.30 14.92
CA GLU A 127 3.21 -21.70 14.95
C GLU A 127 3.02 -23.10 14.34
N GLN A 128 2.87 -24.14 15.17
CA GLN A 128 2.73 -25.54 14.73
C GLN A 128 1.62 -25.79 13.70
N ARG A 129 0.55 -24.99 13.73
CA ARG A 129 -0.61 -25.14 12.83
C ARG A 129 -0.56 -24.18 11.64
N HIS A 130 0.52 -23.43 11.46
CA HIS A 130 0.64 -22.53 10.34
C HIS A 130 0.73 -23.34 9.03
N PRO A 131 -0.04 -23.01 7.97
CA PRO A 131 -0.03 -23.76 6.71
C PRO A 131 1.34 -23.88 6.04
N ARG A 132 2.24 -22.95 6.37
CA ARG A 132 3.63 -22.88 5.88
C ARG A 132 4.68 -23.21 6.94
N HIS A 133 4.30 -23.96 7.97
CA HIS A 133 5.24 -24.34 9.02
C HIS A 133 6.39 -25.17 8.43
N GLY A 134 7.63 -24.73 8.66
CA GLY A 134 8.83 -25.35 8.12
C GLY A 134 9.29 -24.81 6.75
N ASP A 135 8.45 -24.04 6.05
CA ASP A 135 8.80 -23.48 4.75
C ASP A 135 9.93 -22.44 4.83
N ARG A 136 10.57 -22.23 3.67
CA ARG A 136 11.47 -21.08 3.46
C ARG A 136 10.72 -19.94 2.80
N ALA A 137 11.04 -18.71 3.20
CA ALA A 137 10.59 -17.53 2.47
C ALA A 137 11.11 -17.61 1.03
N ASN A 138 10.23 -17.37 0.08
CA ASN A 138 10.53 -17.35 -1.35
C ASN A 138 10.49 -15.92 -1.89
N ARG A 139 10.66 -15.79 -3.20
CA ARG A 139 10.63 -14.51 -3.92
C ARG A 139 9.32 -13.75 -3.70
N ASP A 140 8.20 -14.46 -3.78
CA ASP A 140 6.88 -13.86 -3.66
C ASP A 140 6.60 -13.39 -2.23
N ASP A 141 7.22 -14.03 -1.23
CA ASP A 141 7.16 -13.59 0.16
C ASP A 141 7.85 -12.24 0.36
N VAL A 142 9.00 -12.03 -0.28
CA VAL A 142 9.72 -10.73 -0.29
C VAL A 142 8.91 -9.70 -1.03
N PHE A 143 8.48 -10.03 -2.25
CA PHE A 143 7.68 -9.14 -3.09
C PHE A 143 6.37 -8.72 -2.41
N ALA A 144 5.75 -9.61 -1.64
CA ALA A 144 4.54 -9.32 -0.88
C ALA A 144 4.74 -8.28 0.24
N GLN A 145 5.97 -7.99 0.66
CA GLN A 145 6.28 -6.95 1.65
C GLN A 145 6.45 -5.56 1.03
N LEU A 146 6.46 -5.44 -0.31
CA LEU A 146 6.44 -4.16 -0.98
C LEU A 146 5.00 -3.62 -1.00
N THR A 147 4.79 -2.57 -0.21
CA THR A 147 3.45 -2.01 0.06
C THR A 147 3.06 -0.94 -0.94
N PHE A 148 1.79 -0.54 -0.96
CA PHE A 148 1.31 0.58 -1.79
C PHE A 148 2.17 1.84 -1.69
N GLY A 149 2.66 2.19 -0.49
CA GLY A 149 3.55 3.34 -0.31
C GLY A 149 4.92 3.19 -0.99
N THR A 150 5.43 1.97 -1.11
CA THR A 150 6.65 1.71 -1.89
C THR A 150 6.41 1.93 -3.38
N TRP A 151 5.27 1.45 -3.88
CA TRP A 151 4.89 1.60 -5.29
C TRP A 151 4.60 3.05 -5.66
N ASP A 152 3.90 3.79 -4.82
CA ASP A 152 3.63 5.22 -4.99
C ASP A 152 4.94 6.03 -5.13
N GLY A 153 5.91 5.78 -4.23
CA GLY A 153 7.22 6.42 -4.30
C GLY A 153 8.02 6.03 -5.55
N MET A 154 7.99 4.76 -5.94
CA MET A 154 8.66 4.27 -7.15
C MET A 154 8.06 4.88 -8.41
N LEU A 155 6.72 4.89 -8.54
CA LEU A 155 6.01 5.45 -9.68
C LEU A 155 6.26 6.95 -9.80
N SER A 156 6.15 7.68 -8.69
CA SER A 156 6.44 9.13 -8.65
C SER A 156 7.86 9.45 -9.13
N ARG A 157 8.86 8.64 -8.75
CA ARG A 157 10.24 8.80 -9.25
C ARG A 157 10.37 8.42 -10.72
N SER A 158 9.70 7.36 -11.15
CA SER A 158 9.73 6.89 -12.55
C SER A 158 9.15 7.90 -13.54
N MET A 159 8.23 8.77 -13.11
CA MET A 159 7.71 9.85 -13.96
C MET A 159 8.79 10.84 -14.40
N ASN A 160 9.91 10.93 -13.68
CA ASN A 160 11.06 11.76 -14.05
C ASN A 160 12.11 10.97 -14.85
N ASP A 161 11.79 9.73 -15.26
CA ASP A 161 12.68 8.80 -15.92
C ASP A 161 12.02 8.27 -17.20
N THR A 162 12.39 8.83 -18.36
CA THR A 162 11.73 8.54 -19.65
C THR A 162 11.76 7.06 -20.03
N GLU A 163 12.90 6.38 -19.84
CA GLU A 163 13.03 4.96 -20.16
C GLU A 163 12.12 4.12 -19.25
N LEU A 164 12.10 4.40 -17.94
CA LEU A 164 11.26 3.65 -17.02
C LEU A 164 9.78 3.98 -17.15
N MET A 165 9.43 5.20 -17.53
CA MET A 165 8.09 5.55 -17.93
C MET A 165 7.66 4.71 -19.15
N GLU A 166 8.51 4.57 -20.17
CA GLU A 166 8.23 3.71 -21.33
C GLU A 166 8.06 2.23 -20.92
N VAL A 167 8.88 1.75 -19.99
CA VAL A 167 8.77 0.38 -19.45
C VAL A 167 7.45 0.18 -18.73
N LEU A 168 7.12 1.05 -17.77
CA LEU A 168 5.97 0.90 -16.88
C LEU A 168 4.64 1.22 -17.56
N MET A 169 4.63 2.18 -18.50
CA MET A 169 3.44 2.66 -19.20
C MET A 169 3.26 2.00 -20.57
N GLY A 170 4.19 1.12 -20.98
CA GLY A 170 4.11 0.39 -22.23
C GLY A 170 4.21 1.31 -23.44
N GLY A 171 5.37 1.94 -23.63
CA GLY A 171 5.74 2.63 -24.87
C GLY A 171 4.67 3.57 -25.41
N VAL A 172 4.30 4.59 -24.63
CA VAL A 172 3.69 5.78 -25.23
C VAL A 172 4.86 6.60 -25.80
N SER A 173 5.34 6.21 -26.98
CA SER A 173 6.01 7.16 -27.87
C SER A 173 4.92 8.13 -28.34
N CYS A 174 4.68 9.15 -27.52
CA CYS A 174 4.10 10.39 -28.00
C CYS A 174 5.29 11.26 -28.41
N TYR A 175 5.30 11.59 -29.70
CA TYR A 175 6.27 12.36 -30.49
C TYR A 175 7.43 11.56 -31.08
#